data_AF-A0A367D852-F1
#
_entry.id   AF-A0A367D852-F1
#
_cell.length_a   1.000
_cell.length_b   1.000
_cell.length_c   1.000
_cell.angle_alpha   90.00
_cell.angle_beta   90.00
_cell.angle_gamma   90.00
#
_symmetry.space_group_name_H-M   'P 1'
#
loop_
_entity.id
_entity.type
_entity.pdbx_description
1 polymer ?
#
loop_
_entity_poly.entity_id
_entity_poly.type
_entity_poly.pdbx_seq_one_letter_code
_entity_poly.pdbx_strand_id
1 'polypeptide(L)' 'MFLKQGTFNYEKQSVVLSELSGLQRIEYLAFVQQRTAKFDAEEGELPEAERQIAFLRMGMDINAWLVS' A
#
# COMPACT_ATOMS: atom_id res chain seq x y z
N MET A 1 12.14 14.92 17.18
CA MET A 1 12.82 13.94 16.32
C MET A 1 12.23 14.08 14.93
N PHE A 2 13.04 14.35 13.91
CA PHE A 2 12.55 14.54 12.55
C PHE A 2 12.55 13.20 11.80
N LEU A 3 11.52 12.94 11.00
CA LEU A 3 11.42 11.74 10.16
C LEU A 3 12.51 11.81 9.08
N LYS A 4 13.12 10.66 8.77
CA LYS A 4 14.13 10.60 7.70
C LYS A 4 13.47 10.96 6.38
N GLN A 5 14.15 11.78 5.59
CA GLN A 5 13.70 12.17 4.26
C GLN A 5 14.66 11.67 3.19
N GLY A 6 14.12 11.45 1.99
CA GLY A 6 14.87 11.15 0.77
C GLY A 6 14.25 11.89 -0.41
N THR A 7 15.04 12.22 -1.40
CA THR A 7 14.54 12.84 -2.64
C THR A 7 14.36 11.76 -3.70
N PHE A 8 13.14 11.62 -4.18
CA PHE A 8 12.82 10.80 -5.34
C PHE A 8 12.84 11.69 -6.58
N ASN A 9 13.64 11.29 -7.58
CA ASN A 9 13.76 12.02 -8.84
C ASN A 9 13.19 11.17 -9.97
N TYR A 10 12.27 11.75 -10.74
CA TYR A 10 11.70 11.13 -11.92
C TYR A 10 11.59 12.15 -13.05
N GLU A 11 12.29 11.89 -14.15
CA GLU A 11 12.45 12.82 -15.26
C GLU A 11 12.88 14.23 -14.80
N LYS A 12 12.00 15.23 -14.97
CA LYS A 12 12.21 16.63 -14.58
C LYS A 12 11.56 16.99 -13.24
N GLN A 13 11.05 16.00 -12.51
CA GLN A 13 10.36 16.17 -11.24
C GLN A 13 11.18 15.60 -10.08
N SER A 14 11.14 16.30 -8.96
CA SER A 14 11.73 15.87 -7.70
C SER A 14 10.69 15.97 -6.60
N VAL A 15 10.52 14.89 -5.85
CA VAL A 15 9.58 14.80 -4.72
C VAL A 15 10.35 14.43 -3.46
N VAL A 16 10.11 15.14 -2.37
CA VAL A 16 10.67 14.77 -1.06
C VAL A 16 9.75 13.73 -0.43
N LEU A 17 10.29 12.54 -0.19
CA LEU A 17 9.63 11.48 0.56
C LEU A 17 10.10 11.52 2.01
N SER A 18 9.20 11.28 2.94
CA SER A 18 9.53 11.08 4.35
C SER A 18 9.18 9.66 4.79
N GLU A 19 9.94 9.12 5.74
CA GLU A 19 9.47 7.95 6.50
C GLU A 19 8.10 8.22 7.13
N LEU A 20 7.31 7.16 7.28
CA LEU A 20 6.07 7.23 8.06
C LEU A 20 6.39 7.51 9.53
N SER A 21 5.61 8.41 10.14
CA SER A 21 5.58 8.54 11.60
C SER A 21 5.10 7.26 12.29
N GLY A 22 5.32 7.16 13.60
CA GLY A 22 4.83 6.02 14.38
C GLY A 22 3.32 5.81 14.24
N LEU A 23 2.54 6.90 14.26
CA LEU A 23 1.08 6.83 14.06
C LEU A 23 0.72 6.38 12.64
N GLN A 24 1.33 6.97 11.62
CA GLN A 24 1.08 6.58 10.23
C GLN A 24 1.46 5.11 9.95
N ARG A 25 2.47 4.56 10.64
CA ARG A 25 2.80 3.13 10.55
C ARG A 25 1.68 2.25 11.12
N ILE A 26 1.08 2.65 12.24
CA ILE A 26 -0.06 1.93 12.83
C ILE A 26 -1.26 1.97 11.88
N GLU A 27 -1.57 3.14 11.32
CA GLU A 27 -2.65 3.33 10.35
C GLU A 27 -2.41 2.50 9.08
N TYR A 28 -1.19 2.50 8.55
CA TYR A 28 -0.81 1.69 7.41
C TYR A 28 -0.99 0.19 7.67
N LEU A 29 -0.53 -0.31 8.83
CA LEU A 29 -0.67 -1.72 9.19
C LEU A 29 -2.14 -2.12 9.35
N ALA A 30 -2.97 -1.26 9.94
CA ALA A 30 -4.40 -1.49 10.04
C ALA A 30 -5.07 -1.53 8.65
N PHE A 31 -4.66 -0.63 7.75
CA PHE A 31 -5.15 -0.62 6.37
C PHE A 31 -4.76 -1.89 5.62
N VAL A 32 -3.49 -2.32 5.70
CA VAL A 32 -3.02 -3.58 5.10
C VAL A 32 -3.83 -4.76 5.63
N GLN A 33 -4.00 -4.87 6.95
CA GLN A 33 -4.79 -5.94 7.58
C GLN A 33 -6.22 -5.98 7.05
N GLN A 34 -6.87 -4.81 6.92
CA GLN A 34 -8.23 -4.73 6.40
C GLN A 34 -8.32 -5.21 4.94
N ARG A 35 -7.35 -4.84 4.10
CA ARG A 35 -7.32 -5.23 2.68
C ARG A 35 -7.05 -6.71 2.49
N THR A 36 -6.11 -7.28 3.25
CA THR A 36 -5.82 -8.72 3.19
C THR A 36 -6.99 -9.54 3.72
N ALA A 37 -7.60 -9.14 4.84
CA ALA A 37 -8.77 -9.85 5.38
C ALA A 37 -9.95 -9.86 4.39
N LYS A 38 -10.13 -8.76 3.63
CA LYS A 38 -11.15 -8.71 2.57
C LYS A 38 -10.82 -9.66 1.42
N PHE A 39 -9.56 -9.67 0.96
CA PHE A 39 -9.12 -10.57 -0.10
C PHE A 39 -9.28 -12.05 0.31
N ASP A 40 -8.85 -12.41 1.52
CA ASP A 40 -8.94 -13.79 2.05
C ASP A 40 -10.41 -14.25 2.15
N ALA A 41 -11.33 -13.36 2.51
CA ALA A 41 -12.77 -13.65 2.57
C ALA A 41 -13.39 -13.89 1.18
N GLU A 42 -12.84 -13.26 0.13
CA GLU A 42 -13.30 -13.40 -1.26
C GLU A 42 -12.60 -14.58 -1.99
N GLU A 43 -11.52 -15.14 -1.42
CA GLU A 43 -10.66 -16.13 -2.07
C GLU A 43 -11.39 -17.45 -2.41
N GLY A 44 -12.33 -17.89 -1.57
CA GLY A 44 -13.05 -19.15 -1.78
C GLY A 44 -14.02 -19.15 -2.98
N GLU A 45 -14.38 -17.97 -3.50
CA GLU A 45 -15.46 -17.84 -4.49
C GLU A 45 -14.95 -17.57 -5.92
N LEU A 46 -13.68 -17.18 -6.08
CA LEU A 46 -13.15 -16.71 -7.37
C LEU A 46 -12.41 -17.80 -8.16
N PRO A 47 -12.59 -17.83 -9.51
CA PRO A 47 -11.68 -18.54 -10.42
C PRO A 47 -10.23 -18.07 -10.25
N GLU A 48 -9.27 -18.94 -10.55
CA GLU A 48 -7.84 -18.65 -10.33
C GLU A 48 -7.34 -17.39 -11.03
N ALA A 49 -7.73 -17.17 -12.29
CA ALA A 49 -7.34 -15.97 -13.04
C ALA A 49 -7.88 -14.68 -12.38
N GLU A 50 -9.11 -14.71 -11.87
CA GLU A 50 -9.72 -13.56 -11.18
C GLU A 50 -9.05 -13.30 -9.83
N ARG A 51 -8.66 -14.37 -9.12
CA ARG A 51 -7.89 -14.29 -7.86
C ARG A 51 -6.55 -13.59 -8.07
N GLN A 52 -5.82 -13.93 -9.13
CA GLN A 52 -4.53 -13.30 -9.43
C GLN A 52 -4.68 -11.80 -9.71
N ILE A 53 -5.72 -11.42 -10.46
CA ILE A 53 -6.03 -10.00 -10.73
C ILE A 53 -6.40 -9.29 -9.43
N ALA A 54 -7.24 -9.89 -8.59
CA ALA A 54 -7.63 -9.33 -7.29
C ALA A 54 -6.41 -9.13 -6.36
N PHE A 55 -5.48 -10.08 -6.35
CA PHE A 55 -4.23 -9.98 -5.58
C PHE A 55 -3.37 -8.79 -6.04
N LEU A 56 -3.16 -8.66 -7.35
CA LEU A 56 -2.40 -7.54 -7.92
C LEU A 56 -3.06 -6.19 -7.60
N ARG A 57 -4.39 -6.12 -7.70
CA ARG A 57 -5.16 -4.91 -7.37
C ARG A 57 -5.05 -4.56 -5.89
N MET A 58 -5.15 -5.54 -5.00
CA MET A 58 -4.92 -5.32 -3.56
C MET A 58 -3.53 -4.74 -3.30
N GLY A 59 -2.49 -5.29 -3.94
CA GLY A 59 -1.13 -4.76 -3.82
C GLY A 59 -1.01 -3.31 -4.31
N MET A 60 -1.69 -2.98 -5.42
CA MET A 60 -1.75 -1.60 -5.91
C MET A 60 -2.44 -0.66 -4.92
N ASP A 61 -3.57 -1.06 -4.35
CA ASP A 61 -4.32 -0.26 -3.37
C ASP A 61 -3.49 -0.01 -2.09
N ILE A 62 -2.75 -1.01 -1.63
CA ILE A 62 -1.82 -0.90 -0.49
C ILE A 62 -0.72 0.12 -0.79
N ASN A 63 -0.10 0.05 -1.97
CA ASN A 63 0.97 0.98 -2.34
C ASN A 63 0.45 2.40 -2.56
N ALA A 64 -0.75 2.56 -3.11
CA ALA A 64 -1.36 3.87 -3.36
C ALA A 64 -1.60 4.65 -2.05
N TRP A 65 -1.89 3.96 -0.95
CA TRP A 65 -2.05 4.59 0.37
C TRP A 65 -0.78 5.33 0.82
N LEU A 66 0.42 4.87 0.43
CA LEU A 66 1.69 5.48 0.83
C LEU A 66 1.95 6.84 0.18
N VAL A 67 1.16 7.20 -0.83
CA VAL A 67 1.32 8.43 -1.63
C VAL A 67 0.04 9.26 -1.73
N SER A 68 -1.01 8.91 -0.96
CA SER A 68 -2.31 9.60 -0.94
C SER A 68 -2.38 10.76 0.04
#